data_AF-A0A959L8W4-F1
#
_entry.id   AF-A0A959L8W4-F1
#
_cell.length_a   1.000
_cell.length_b   1.000
_cell.length_c   1.000
_cell.angle_alpha   90.00
_cell.angle_beta   90.00
_cell.angle_gamma   90.00
#
_symmetry.space_group_name_H-M   'P 1'
#
loop_
_entity.id
_entity.type
_entity.pdbx_description
1 polymer ?
#
loop_
_entity_poly.entity_id
_entity_poly.type
_entity_poly.pdbx_seq_one_letter_code
_entity_poly.pdbx_strand_id
1 'polypeptide(L)'
;DKFILKQYLKVTKHPKSVMKYGLINLFWALLIVILLVSLVMKILYLKQNRFLVEHFNFQLVMHGTAFLGMVLLVIINRIFDLPGISVFILNIMIGVFYLYSVKNYYKQGWGKTTLKSIITGISYFFALILVSLLVLIFSLAFF
;
A
#
# COMPACT_ATOMS: atom_id res chain seq x y z
N ASP A 1 29.42 -14.76 -12.83
CA ASP A 1 30.07 -13.44 -12.96
C ASP A 1 29.72 -12.62 -14.20
N LYS A 2 29.58 -13.19 -15.41
CA LYS A 2 29.15 -12.42 -16.61
C LYS A 2 27.73 -11.82 -16.53
N PHE A 3 26.82 -12.45 -15.79
CA PHE A 3 25.43 -11.99 -15.66
C PHE A 3 25.32 -10.70 -14.83
N ILE A 4 26.01 -10.65 -13.68
CA ILE A 4 26.04 -9.49 -12.76
C ILE A 4 26.68 -8.28 -13.45
N LEU A 5 27.78 -8.50 -14.20
CA LEU A 5 28.46 -7.43 -14.94
C LEU A 5 27.57 -6.83 -16.05
N LYS A 6 26.78 -7.66 -16.74
CA LYS A 6 25.81 -7.18 -17.74
C LYS A 6 24.67 -6.37 -17.12
N GLN A 7 24.16 -6.78 -15.97
CA GLN A 7 23.14 -6.03 -15.22
C GLN A 7 23.67 -4.65 -14.80
N TYR A 8 24.88 -4.61 -14.24
CA TYR A 8 25.50 -3.37 -13.80
C TYR A 8 25.72 -2.36 -14.95
N LEU A 9 26.21 -2.84 -16.10
CA LEU A 9 26.41 -2.00 -17.29
C LEU A 9 25.10 -1.54 -17.93
N LYS A 10 24.01 -2.29 -17.79
CA LYS A 10 22.67 -1.89 -18.27
C LYS A 10 22.03 -0.81 -17.40
N VAL A 11 22.12 -0.95 -16.07
CA VAL A 11 21.54 0.00 -15.11
C VAL A 11 22.17 1.39 -15.27
N THR A 12 23.49 1.46 -15.46
CA THR A 12 24.21 2.73 -15.63
C THR A 12 23.94 3.42 -16.96
N LYS A 13 23.66 2.65 -18.03
CA LYS A 13 23.41 3.21 -19.37
C LYS A 13 21.97 3.69 -19.60
N HIS A 14 20.97 3.13 -18.92
CA HIS A 14 19.55 3.46 -19.15
C HIS A 14 18.73 3.68 -17.86
N PRO A 15 19.08 4.70 -17.04
CA PRO A 15 18.42 4.94 -15.74
C PRO A 15 16.92 5.27 -15.85
N LYS A 16 16.51 5.99 -16.91
CA LYS A 16 15.09 6.31 -17.14
C LYS A 16 14.23 5.06 -17.38
N SER A 17 14.81 4.06 -18.03
CA SER A 17 14.13 2.78 -18.31
C SER A 17 13.93 1.98 -17.02
N VAL A 18 14.95 1.96 -16.14
CA VAL A 18 14.87 1.31 -14.81
C VAL A 18 13.72 1.93 -13.99
N MET A 19 13.62 3.26 -13.98
CA MET A 19 12.59 3.97 -13.22
C MET A 19 11.16 3.66 -13.72
N LYS A 20 10.97 3.58 -15.05
CA LYS A 20 9.68 3.21 -15.65
C LYS A 20 9.27 1.78 -15.29
N TYR A 21 10.22 0.83 -15.33
CA TYR A 21 9.94 -0.57 -14.94
C TYR A 21 9.63 -0.69 -13.45
N GLY A 22 10.36 0.04 -12.59
CA GLY A 22 10.08 0.08 -11.15
C GLY A 22 8.66 0.57 -10.83
N LEU A 23 8.22 1.66 -11.48
CA LEU A 23 6.88 2.23 -11.27
C LEU A 23 5.74 1.26 -11.64
N ILE A 24 5.86 0.56 -12.78
CA ILE A 24 4.86 -0.43 -13.19
C ILE A 24 4.83 -1.61 -12.20
N ASN A 25 6.00 -2.05 -11.73
CA ASN A 25 6.09 -3.15 -10.79
C ASN A 25 5.55 -2.80 -9.40
N LEU A 26 5.61 -1.53 -8.97
CA LEU A 26 5.00 -1.06 -7.72
C LEU A 26 3.48 -1.20 -7.70
N PHE A 27 2.82 -0.99 -8.84
CA PHE A 27 1.37 -1.18 -8.93
C PHE A 27 0.99 -2.65 -8.69
N TRP A 28 1.70 -3.57 -9.35
CA TRP A 28 1.52 -5.01 -9.13
C TRP A 28 1.87 -5.43 -7.70
N ALA A 29 2.93 -4.86 -7.13
CA ALA A 29 3.31 -5.07 -5.74
C ALA A 29 2.13 -4.73 -4.80
N LEU A 30 1.52 -3.57 -5.01
CA LEU A 30 0.42 -3.10 -4.18
C LEU A 30 -0.79 -4.02 -4.24
N LEU A 31 -1.15 -4.53 -5.43
CA LEU A 31 -2.24 -5.49 -5.57
C LEU A 31 -1.98 -6.79 -4.79
N ILE A 32 -0.75 -7.29 -4.84
CA ILE A 32 -0.34 -8.49 -4.08
C ILE A 32 -0.40 -8.21 -2.57
N VAL A 33 0.09 -7.05 -2.13
CA VAL A 33 0.02 -6.64 -0.72
C VAL A 33 -1.43 -6.55 -0.25
N ILE A 34 -2.31 -5.91 -1.02
CA ILE A 34 -3.75 -5.83 -0.71
C ILE A 34 -4.36 -7.22 -0.60
N LEU A 35 -4.02 -8.13 -1.51
CA LEU A 35 -4.48 -9.52 -1.46
C LEU A 35 -4.02 -10.22 -0.18
N LEU A 36 -2.73 -10.14 0.16
CA LEU A 36 -2.19 -10.74 1.38
C LEU A 36 -2.85 -10.18 2.64
N VAL A 37 -3.03 -8.86 2.71
CA VAL A 37 -3.66 -8.19 3.85
C VAL A 37 -5.14 -8.55 3.93
N SER A 38 -5.83 -8.71 2.80
CA SER A 38 -7.22 -9.18 2.77
C SER A 38 -7.38 -10.60 3.31
N LEU A 39 -6.39 -11.48 3.09
CA LEU A 39 -6.35 -12.83 3.69
C LEU A 39 -6.20 -12.74 5.21
N VAL A 40 -5.32 -11.87 5.70
CA VAL A 40 -5.19 -11.62 7.15
C VAL A 40 -6.50 -11.09 7.72
N MET A 41 -7.15 -10.14 7.05
CA MET A 41 -8.46 -9.64 7.49
C MET A 41 -9.50 -10.76 7.53
N LYS A 42 -9.54 -11.67 6.55
CA LYS A 42 -10.45 -12.83 6.59
C LYS A 42 -10.24 -13.66 7.86
N ILE A 43 -9.00 -13.88 8.28
CA ILE A 43 -8.67 -14.60 9.52
C ILE A 43 -9.11 -13.79 10.75
N LEU A 44 -8.84 -12.48 10.79
CA LEU A 44 -9.21 -11.62 11.92
C LEU A 44 -10.72 -11.43 12.07
N TYR A 45 -11.47 -11.57 10.98
CA TYR A 45 -12.91 -11.33 10.91
C TYR A 45 -13.72 -12.59 10.56
N LEU A 46 -13.21 -13.78 10.92
CA LEU A 46 -13.89 -15.06 10.70
C LEU A 46 -15.34 -15.08 11.22
N LYS A 47 -15.58 -14.46 12.38
CA LYS A 47 -16.92 -14.42 13.01
C LYS A 47 -17.95 -13.57 12.26
N GLN A 48 -17.50 -12.75 11.31
CA GLN A 48 -18.37 -11.83 10.56
C GLN A 48 -18.96 -12.48 9.29
N ASN A 49 -18.56 -13.72 8.95
CA ASN A 49 -19.01 -14.46 7.77
C ASN A 49 -18.89 -13.64 6.46
N ARG A 50 -17.81 -12.85 6.36
CA ARG A 50 -17.51 -12.05 5.17
C ARG A 50 -16.60 -12.81 4.22
N PHE A 51 -16.80 -12.63 2.92
CA PHE A 51 -16.00 -13.27 1.90
C PHE A 51 -14.64 -12.58 1.74
N LEU A 52 -13.64 -13.31 1.24
CA LEU A 52 -12.32 -12.73 0.96
C LEU A 52 -12.41 -11.51 0.02
N VAL A 53 -13.28 -11.60 -0.99
CA VAL A 53 -13.52 -10.56 -1.98
C VAL A 53 -14.04 -9.26 -1.33
N GLU A 54 -14.85 -9.38 -0.27
CA GLU A 54 -15.35 -8.22 0.47
C GLU A 54 -14.21 -7.49 1.20
N HIS A 55 -13.32 -8.23 1.86
CA HIS A 55 -12.12 -7.67 2.51
C HIS A 55 -11.15 -7.04 1.51
N PHE A 56 -10.97 -7.69 0.36
CA PHE A 56 -10.12 -7.21 -0.72
C PHE A 56 -10.66 -5.89 -1.29
N ASN A 57 -11.95 -5.86 -1.65
CA ASN A 57 -12.59 -4.66 -2.18
C ASN A 57 -12.56 -3.51 -1.17
N PHE A 58 -12.80 -3.80 0.12
CA PHE A 58 -12.66 -2.80 1.18
C PHE A 58 -11.26 -2.17 1.17
N GLN A 59 -10.20 -2.98 1.17
CA GLN A 59 -8.83 -2.48 1.15
C GLN A 59 -8.51 -1.68 -0.12
N LEU A 60 -9.04 -2.11 -1.27
CA LEU A 60 -8.85 -1.44 -2.55
C LEU A 60 -9.50 -0.04 -2.55
N VAL A 61 -10.73 0.08 -2.06
CA VAL A 61 -11.42 1.37 -1.92
C VAL A 61 -10.68 2.30 -0.95
N MET A 62 -10.20 1.77 0.18
CA MET A 62 -9.45 2.55 1.16
C MET A 62 -8.13 3.09 0.61
N HIS A 63 -7.35 2.27 -0.10
CA HIS A 63 -6.12 2.72 -0.76
C HIS A 63 -6.40 3.69 -1.91
N GLY A 64 -7.44 3.43 -2.72
CA GLY A 64 -7.87 4.34 -3.77
C GLY A 64 -8.22 5.73 -3.22
N THR A 65 -8.95 5.77 -2.10
CA THR A 65 -9.31 7.02 -1.41
C THR A 65 -8.08 7.75 -0.87
N ALA A 66 -7.13 7.02 -0.27
CA ALA A 66 -5.88 7.59 0.22
C ALA A 66 -5.04 8.19 -0.93
N PHE A 67 -4.93 7.48 -2.06
CA PHE A 67 -4.22 7.98 -3.24
C PHE A 67 -4.89 9.20 -3.85
N LEU A 68 -6.22 9.21 -3.95
CA LEU A 68 -6.96 10.40 -4.40
C LEU A 68 -6.69 11.60 -3.49
N GLY A 69 -6.72 11.40 -2.17
CA GLY A 69 -6.37 12.45 -1.20
C GLY A 69 -4.96 13.00 -1.40
N MET A 70 -3.97 12.12 -1.62
CA MET A 70 -2.58 12.52 -1.88
C MET A 70 -2.44 13.30 -3.20
N VAL A 71 -3.10 12.85 -4.27
CA VAL A 71 -3.09 13.56 -5.56
C VAL A 71 -3.71 14.95 -5.43
N LEU A 72 -4.84 15.06 -4.73
CA LEU A 72 -5.47 16.36 -4.48
C LEU A 72 -4.56 17.28 -3.67
N LEU A 73 -3.87 16.76 -2.65
CA LEU A 73 -2.92 17.56 -1.87
C LEU A 73 -1.77 18.10 -2.74
N VAL A 74 -1.22 17.28 -3.63
CA VAL A 74 -0.16 17.71 -4.57
C VAL A 74 -0.67 18.83 -5.50
N ILE A 75 -1.88 18.69 -6.03
CA ILE A 75 -2.50 19.73 -6.89
C ILE A 75 -2.69 21.04 -6.10
N ILE A 76 -3.25 20.97 -4.89
CA ILE A 76 -3.50 22.16 -4.06
C ILE A 76 -2.18 22.80 -3.64
N ASN A 77 -1.19 22.01 -3.21
CA ASN A 77 0.13 22.53 -2.85
C ASN A 77 0.80 23.24 -4.03
N ARG A 78 0.58 22.77 -5.27
CA ARG A 78 1.11 23.46 -6.47
C ARG A 78 0.51 24.84 -6.71
N ILE A 79 -0.72 25.10 -6.23
CA ILE A 79 -1.45 26.36 -6.45
C ILE A 79 -1.25 27.31 -5.26
N PHE A 80 -1.30 26.80 -4.03
CA PHE A 80 -1.37 27.59 -2.81
C PHE A 80 -0.11 27.54 -1.94
N ASP A 81 0.93 26.82 -2.36
CA ASP A 81 2.19 26.62 -1.63
C ASP A 81 1.98 26.25 -0.15
N LEU A 82 1.31 25.12 0.06
CA LEU A 82 0.92 24.67 1.40
C LEU A 82 2.15 24.38 2.27
N PRO A 83 2.08 24.67 3.59
CA PRO A 83 3.15 24.33 4.52
C PRO A 83 3.37 22.82 4.60
N GLY A 84 4.62 22.40 4.87
CA GLY A 84 4.98 20.97 4.95
C GLY A 84 4.15 20.16 5.96
N ILE A 85 3.58 20.81 6.98
CA ILE A 85 2.68 20.19 7.97
C ILE A 85 1.40 19.62 7.34
N SER A 86 0.98 20.13 6.18
CA SER A 86 -0.25 19.69 5.50
C SER A 86 -0.22 18.20 5.13
N VAL A 87 0.97 17.67 4.78
CA VAL A 87 1.15 16.22 4.51
C VAL A 87 0.90 15.41 5.78
N PHE A 88 1.44 15.86 6.92
CA PHE A 88 1.25 15.18 8.20
C PHE A 88 -0.21 15.17 8.64
N ILE A 89 -0.90 16.31 8.50
CA ILE A 89 -2.33 16.44 8.81
C ILE A 89 -3.16 15.48 7.93
N LEU A 90 -2.88 15.43 6.63
CA LEU A 90 -3.60 14.51 5.73
C LEU A 90 -3.39 13.04 6.12
N ASN A 91 -2.17 12.65 6.49
CA ASN A 91 -1.89 11.27 6.92
C ASN A 91 -2.67 10.90 8.19
N ILE A 92 -2.78 11.82 9.16
CA ILE A 92 -3.62 11.64 10.34
C ILE A 92 -5.08 11.48 9.94
N MET A 93 -5.59 12.34 9.05
CA MET A 93 -6.98 12.26 8.57
C MET A 93 -7.27 10.93 7.87
N ILE A 94 -6.36 10.43 7.04
CA ILE A 94 -6.48 9.12 6.39
C ILE A 94 -6.50 8.00 7.43
N GLY A 95 -5.64 8.05 8.44
CA GLY A 95 -5.61 7.07 9.53
C GLY A 95 -6.90 7.05 10.36
N VAL A 96 -7.42 8.23 10.72
CA VAL A 96 -8.70 8.36 11.43
C VAL A 96 -9.86 7.87 10.57
N PHE A 97 -9.89 8.26 9.29
CA PHE A 97 -10.87 7.79 8.32
C PHE A 97 -10.82 6.26 8.19
N TYR A 98 -9.63 5.67 8.16
CA TYR A 98 -9.47 4.22 8.13
C TYR A 98 -10.08 3.53 9.34
N LEU A 99 -9.76 3.98 10.56
CA LEU A 99 -10.32 3.41 11.78
C LEU A 99 -11.85 3.52 11.81
N TYR A 100 -12.38 4.67 11.40
CA TYR A 100 -13.82 4.89 11.30
C TYR A 100 -14.48 3.96 10.28
N SER A 101 -13.88 3.80 9.10
CA SER A 101 -14.36 2.93 8.04
C SER A 101 -14.35 1.46 8.45
N VAL A 102 -13.28 0.97 9.10
CA VAL A 102 -13.23 -0.40 9.64
C VAL A 102 -14.31 -0.60 10.70
N LYS A 103 -14.50 0.36 11.60
CA LYS A 103 -15.54 0.29 12.62
C LYS A 103 -16.93 0.14 11.99
N ASN A 104 -17.27 1.00 11.03
CA ASN A 104 -18.60 1.00 10.40
C ASN A 104 -18.83 -0.23 9.54
N TYR A 105 -17.79 -0.68 8.83
CA TYR A 105 -17.88 -1.84 7.95
C TYR A 105 -18.08 -3.15 8.71
N TYR A 106 -17.30 -3.38 9.77
CA TYR A 106 -17.37 -4.62 10.57
C TYR A 106 -18.30 -4.52 11.79
N LYS A 107 -18.82 -3.34 12.10
CA LYS A 107 -19.74 -3.05 13.22
C LYS A 107 -19.24 -3.57 14.57
N GLN A 108 -17.93 -3.44 14.83
CA GLN A 108 -17.30 -3.86 16.09
C GLN A 108 -17.10 -2.68 17.05
N GLY A 109 -17.05 -2.98 18.35
CA GLY A 109 -16.71 -1.99 19.38
C GLY A 109 -15.30 -1.45 19.20
N TRP A 110 -15.07 -0.19 19.60
CA TRP A 110 -13.82 0.55 19.35
C TRP A 110 -12.56 -0.22 19.76
N GLY A 111 -12.52 -0.83 20.94
CA GLY A 111 -11.34 -1.58 21.39
C GLY A 111 -10.95 -2.75 20.47
N LYS A 112 -11.94 -3.53 20.01
CA LYS A 112 -11.70 -4.64 19.07
C LYS A 112 -11.27 -4.12 17.70
N THR A 113 -11.90 -3.04 17.24
CA THR A 113 -11.56 -2.40 15.95
C THR A 113 -10.14 -1.87 15.95
N THR A 114 -9.73 -1.14 16.98
CA THR A 114 -8.37 -0.57 17.08
C THR A 114 -7.33 -1.69 17.15
N LEU A 115 -7.54 -2.71 17.98
CA LEU A 115 -6.60 -3.83 18.10
C LEU A 115 -6.45 -4.59 16.77
N LYS A 116 -7.55 -4.90 16.09
CA LYS A 116 -7.48 -5.54 14.77
C LYS A 116 -6.88 -4.64 13.69
N SER A 117 -7.10 -3.33 13.77
CA SER A 117 -6.49 -2.36 12.85
C SER A 117 -4.97 -2.29 13.04
N ILE A 118 -4.48 -2.36 14.28
CA ILE A 118 -3.05 -2.47 14.58
C ILE A 118 -2.47 -3.75 14.00
N ILE A 119 -3.12 -4.91 14.23
CA ILE A 119 -2.66 -6.19 13.66
C ILE A 119 -2.64 -6.13 12.12
N THR A 120 -3.67 -5.52 11.52
CA THR A 120 -3.74 -5.34 10.07
C THR A 120 -2.61 -4.43 9.57
N GLY A 121 -2.30 -3.35 10.29
CA GLY A 121 -1.19 -2.44 9.96
C GLY A 121 0.18 -3.11 10.06
N ILE A 122 0.42 -3.89 11.12
CA ILE A 122 1.65 -4.68 11.27
C ILE A 122 1.78 -5.69 10.13
N SER A 123 0.68 -6.40 9.81
CA SER A 123 0.65 -7.37 8.72
C SER A 123 0.89 -6.71 7.36
N TYR A 124 0.35 -5.52 7.15
CA TYR A 124 0.60 -4.71 5.97
C TYR A 124 2.08 -4.35 5.84
N PHE A 125 2.73 -3.91 6.92
CA PHE A 125 4.15 -3.57 6.92
C PHE A 125 5.03 -4.76 6.51
N PHE A 126 4.78 -5.93 7.09
CA PHE A 126 5.50 -7.15 6.71
C PHE A 126 5.23 -7.59 5.28
N ALA A 127 3.96 -7.54 4.83
CA ALA A 127 3.60 -7.86 3.47
C ALA A 127 4.27 -6.90 2.47
N LEU A 128 4.32 -5.62 2.79
CA LEU A 128 4.99 -4.60 1.97
C LEU A 128 6.49 -4.89 1.83
N ILE A 129 7.19 -5.18 2.93
CA ILE A 129 8.63 -5.53 2.89
C ILE A 129 8.84 -6.77 2.02
N LEU A 130 8.08 -7.83 2.26
CA LEU A 130 8.21 -9.09 1.54
C LEU A 130 7.99 -8.90 0.04
N VAL A 131 6.89 -8.25 -0.35
CA VAL A 131 6.57 -8.05 -1.76
C VAL A 131 7.55 -7.08 -2.42
N SER A 132 8.00 -6.04 -1.72
CA SER A 132 9.01 -5.11 -2.26
C SER A 132 10.34 -5.82 -2.53
N LEU A 133 10.77 -6.71 -1.63
CA LEU A 133 11.97 -7.53 -1.84
C LEU A 133 11.81 -8.47 -3.04
N LEU A 134 10.67 -9.15 -3.17
CA LEU A 134 10.38 -9.99 -4.32
C LEU A 134 10.44 -9.17 -5.61
N VAL A 135 9.75 -8.04 -5.66
CA VAL A 135 9.73 -7.16 -6.83
C VAL A 135 11.12 -6.65 -7.19
N LEU A 136 11.96 -6.34 -6.20
CA LEU A 136 13.34 -5.93 -6.44
C LEU A 136 14.17 -7.08 -7.03
N ILE A 137 14.04 -8.30 -6.50
CA ILE A 137 14.70 -9.49 -7.04
C ILE A 137 14.24 -9.78 -8.48
N PHE A 138 12.93 -9.76 -8.73
CA PHE A 138 12.35 -9.92 -10.07
C PHE A 138 12.83 -8.84 -11.02
N SER A 139 12.83 -7.58 -10.59
CA SER A 139 13.31 -6.48 -11.41
C SER A 139 14.79 -6.64 -11.72
N LEU A 140 15.65 -7.11 -10.81
CA LEU A 140 17.06 -7.33 -11.12
C LEU A 140 17.31 -8.59 -11.96
N ALA A 141 16.43 -9.59 -11.89
CA ALA A 141 16.55 -10.83 -12.66
C ALA A 141 16.11 -10.67 -14.13
N PHE A 142 15.04 -9.90 -14.37
CA PHE A 142 14.40 -9.78 -15.69
C PHE A 142 14.70 -8.48 -16.45
N PHE A 143 15.35 -7.50 -15.80
CA PHE A 143 15.89 -6.32 -16.48
C PHE A 143 17.20 -6.63 -17.22
#